data_AF-A0A7V0Z631-F1
#
_entry.id   AF-A0A7V0Z631-F1
#
_cell.length_a   1.000
_cell.length_b   1.000
_cell.length_c   1.000
_cell.angle_alpha   90.00
_cell.angle_beta   90.00
_cell.angle_gamma   90.00
#
_symmetry.space_group_name_H-M   'P 1'
#
loop_
_entity.id
_entity.type
_entity.pdbx_description
1 polymer ?
#
loop_
_entity_poly.entity_id
_entity_poly.type
_entity_poly.pdbx_seq_one_letter_code
_entity_poly.pdbx_strand_id
1 'polypeptide(L)'
;MASQRCSRCQRIINPGDLFYRLMIKVFADFDGVINIKSSNIDVKKEFEKIKSVPEDLLEEEVFKEFVFILCPRCKEIYCANPLFLPLDNVHL
;
A
#
# COMPACT_ATOMS: atom_id res chain seq x y z
N MET A 1 -1.96 29.49 1.76
CA MET A 1 -1.70 28.04 1.61
C MET A 1 -0.41 27.71 2.35
N ALA A 2 -0.38 26.61 3.12
CA ALA A 2 0.81 26.22 3.88
C ALA A 2 1.82 25.47 3.01
N SER A 3 3.10 25.61 3.31
CA SER A 3 4.15 24.82 2.67
C SER A 3 3.99 23.33 2.97
N GLN A 4 4.34 22.48 2.00
CA GLN A 4 4.26 21.02 2.11
C GLN A 4 5.67 20.43 2.19
N ARG A 5 5.78 19.16 2.59
CA ARG A 5 7.05 18.43 2.57
C ARG A 5 6.95 17.21 1.67
N CYS A 6 7.98 16.99 0.86
CA CYS A 6 8.12 15.76 0.11
C CYS A 6 8.29 14.58 1.06
N SER A 7 7.40 13.58 1.00
CA SER A 7 7.42 12.39 1.84
C SER A 7 8.71 11.55 1.67
N ARG A 8 9.38 11.66 0.52
CA ARG A 8 10.61 10.92 0.22
C ARG A 8 11.89 11.65 0.64
N CYS A 9 12.10 12.87 0.16
CA CYS A 9 13.36 13.61 0.38
C CYS A 9 13.26 14.72 1.43
N GLN A 10 12.09 14.91 2.06
CA GLN A 10 11.81 15.92 3.09
C GLN A 10 11.98 17.39 2.64
N ARG A 11 12.24 17.64 1.34
CA ARG A 11 12.31 18.99 0.78
C ARG A 11 11.00 19.75 1.00
N ILE A 12 11.12 21.02 1.41
CA ILE A 12 10.00 21.95 1.54
C ILE A 12 9.53 22.38 0.14
N ILE A 13 8.22 22.31 -0.07
CA ILE A 13 7.49 22.73 -1.27
C ILE A 13 6.72 23.98 -0.87
N ASN A 14 7.07 25.12 -1.46
CA ASN A 14 6.45 26.40 -1.14
C ASN A 14 5.09 26.54 -1.83
N PRO A 15 4.22 27.43 -1.36
CA PRO A 15 3.00 27.79 -2.07
C PRO A 15 3.32 28.26 -3.49
N GLY A 16 2.67 27.65 -4.49
CA GLY A 16 2.91 27.92 -5.92
C GLY A 16 3.90 26.95 -6.59
N ASP A 17 4.67 26.18 -5.81
CA ASP A 17 5.54 25.14 -6.36
C ASP A 17 4.71 23.95 -6.87
N LEU A 18 5.20 23.30 -7.93
CA LEU A 18 4.60 22.07 -8.45
C LEU A 18 4.90 20.89 -7.52
N PHE A 19 3.85 20.17 -7.13
CA PHE A 19 3.97 18.92 -6.38
C PHE A 19 2.95 17.88 -6.86
N TYR A 20 3.20 16.64 -6.51
CA TYR A 20 2.40 15.49 -6.90
C TYR A 20 1.85 14.79 -5.67
N ARG A 21 0.60 14.34 -5.74
CA ARG A 21 -0.01 13.48 -4.74
C ARG A 21 0.03 12.04 -5.26
N LEU A 22 0.80 11.19 -4.59
CA LEU A 22 0.86 9.76 -4.88
C LEU A 22 -0.14 9.04 -3.98
N MET A 23 -1.06 8.30 -4.57
CA MET A 23 -2.06 7.50 -3.88
C MET A 23 -1.82 6.03 -4.24
N ILE A 24 -1.57 5.20 -3.24
CA ILE A 24 -1.36 3.75 -3.40
C ILE A 24 -2.53 3.05 -2.72
N LYS A 25 -3.23 2.19 -3.45
CA LYS A 25 -4.34 1.39 -2.93
C LYS A 25 -3.99 -0.09 -3.06
N VAL A 26 -4.13 -0.82 -1.96
CA VAL A 26 -3.95 -2.27 -1.88
C VAL A 26 -5.31 -2.87 -1.59
N PHE A 27 -5.68 -3.88 -2.37
CA PHE A 27 -6.92 -4.62 -2.21
C PHE A 27 -6.57 -6.09 -2.08
N ALA A 28 -7.21 -6.79 -1.15
CA ALA A 28 -7.24 -8.23 -1.17
C ALA A 28 -8.02 -8.68 -2.41
N ASP A 29 -7.37 -9.49 -3.25
CA ASP A 29 -8.01 -10.11 -4.39
C ASP A 29 -8.27 -11.59 -4.09
N PHE A 30 -9.38 -12.11 -4.60
CA PHE A 30 -9.79 -13.49 -4.40
C PHE A 30 -9.93 -14.19 -5.75
N ASP A 31 -9.09 -15.18 -5.98
CA ASP A 31 -8.97 -15.91 -7.26
C ASP A 31 -10.09 -16.93 -7.50
N GLY A 32 -11.08 -17.01 -6.61
CA GLY A 32 -12.22 -17.92 -6.73
C GLY A 32 -11.97 -19.32 -6.16
N VAL A 33 -10.76 -19.63 -5.67
CA VAL A 33 -10.39 -20.97 -5.21
C VAL A 33 -10.28 -21.01 -3.69
N ILE A 34 -11.20 -21.69 -3.04
CA ILE A 34 -11.10 -22.01 -1.60
C ILE A 34 -10.66 -23.46 -1.47
N ASN A 35 -9.38 -23.69 -1.16
CA ASN A 35 -8.84 -25.03 -0.98
C ASN A 35 -9.11 -25.55 0.45
N ILE A 36 -10.33 -26.04 0.67
CA ILE A 36 -10.74 -26.62 1.95
C ILE A 36 -10.20 -28.05 2.05
N LYS A 37 -9.12 -28.24 2.82
CA LYS A 37 -8.49 -29.56 3.02
C LYS A 37 -9.30 -30.52 3.92
N SER A 38 -10.36 -30.05 4.58
CA SER A 38 -11.17 -30.88 5.49
C SER A 38 -12.65 -30.50 5.47
N SER A 39 -13.53 -31.50 5.37
CA SER A 39 -15.00 -31.34 5.46
C SER A 39 -15.52 -30.98 6.86
N ASN A 40 -14.63 -30.83 7.85
CA ASN A 40 -14.95 -30.52 9.25
C ASN A 40 -14.37 -29.15 9.66
N ILE A 41 -14.68 -28.11 8.90
CA ILE A 41 -14.45 -26.74 9.36
C ILE A 41 -15.53 -26.43 10.40
N ASP A 42 -15.12 -26.26 11.66
CA ASP A 42 -16.00 -25.73 12.69
C ASP A 42 -16.13 -24.21 12.51
N VAL A 43 -17.10 -23.82 11.68
CA VAL A 43 -17.37 -22.43 11.31
C VAL A 43 -17.49 -21.53 12.55
N LYS A 44 -18.00 -22.05 13.68
CA LYS A 44 -18.12 -21.28 14.92
C LYS A 44 -16.76 -20.87 15.49
N LYS A 45 -15.75 -21.75 15.45
CA LYS A 45 -14.41 -21.44 15.94
C LYS A 45 -13.70 -20.40 15.09
N GLU A 46 -13.87 -20.46 13.77
CA GLU A 46 -13.30 -19.43 12.88
C GLU A 46 -13.97 -18.07 13.08
N PHE A 47 -15.29 -18.03 13.26
CA PHE A 47 -16.00 -16.79 13.61
C PHE A 47 -15.58 -16.22 14.97
N GLU A 48 -15.30 -17.08 15.97
CA GLU A 48 -14.80 -16.62 17.27
C GLU A 48 -13.39 -16.01 17.18
N LYS A 49 -12.52 -16.56 16.32
CA LYS A 49 -11.20 -15.96 16.05
C LYS A 49 -11.34 -14.56 15.48
N ILE A 50 -12.20 -14.37 14.48
CA ILE A 50 -12.42 -13.06 13.84
C ILE A 50 -12.99 -12.05 14.85
N LYS A 51 -13.89 -12.46 15.75
CA LYS A 51 -14.44 -11.60 16.81
C LYS A 51 -13.39 -11.10 17.81
N SER A 52 -12.27 -11.79 17.94
CA SER A 52 -11.16 -11.39 18.81
C SER A 52 -10.20 -10.39 18.16
N VAL A 53 -10.34 -10.18 16.84
CA VAL A 53 -9.52 -9.24 16.08
C VAL A 53 -10.23 -7.88 16.01
N PRO A 54 -9.54 -6.78 16.33
CA PRO A 54 -10.05 -5.42 16.10
C PRO A 54 -10.48 -5.19 14.64
N GLU A 55 -11.58 -4.47 14.45
CA GLU A 55 -12.13 -4.15 13.12
C GLU A 55 -11.10 -3.45 12.21
N ASP A 56 -10.32 -2.52 12.77
CA ASP A 56 -9.29 -1.78 12.03
C ASP A 56 -8.24 -2.71 11.39
N LEU A 57 -7.87 -3.80 12.09
CA LEU A 57 -6.89 -4.76 11.58
C LEU A 57 -7.50 -5.65 10.49
N LEU A 58 -8.78 -6.00 10.60
CA LEU A 58 -9.50 -6.73 9.57
C LEU A 58 -9.67 -5.87 8.31
N GLU A 59 -9.92 -4.57 8.47
CA GLU A 59 -10.01 -3.65 7.34
C GLU A 59 -8.67 -3.54 6.62
N GLU A 60 -7.54 -3.42 7.34
CA GLU A 60 -6.20 -3.37 6.74
C GLU A 60 -5.82 -4.63 5.95
N GLU A 61 -6.36 -5.79 6.30
CA GLU A 61 -6.16 -7.04 5.56
C GLU A 61 -6.90 -7.05 4.21
N VAL A 62 -8.01 -6.31 4.11
CA VAL A 62 -8.84 -6.24 2.89
C VAL A 62 -8.49 -5.04 2.03
N PHE A 63 -8.23 -3.89 2.65
CA PHE A 63 -8.01 -2.63 1.96
C PHE A 63 -7.01 -1.75 2.72
N LYS A 64 -6.06 -1.18 1.98
CA LYS A 64 -5.13 -0.19 2.53
C LYS A 64 -4.86 0.93 1.56
N GLU A 65 -4.94 2.18 2.03
CA GLU A 65 -4.64 3.38 1.25
C GLU A 65 -3.46 4.15 1.85
N PHE A 66 -2.52 4.54 1.00
CA PHE A 66 -1.41 5.42 1.36
C PHE A 66 -1.45 6.68 0.51
N VAL A 67 -1.24 7.83 1.13
CA VAL A 67 -1.15 9.11 0.44
C VAL A 67 0.18 9.79 0.77
N PHE A 68 0.96 10.08 -0.27
CA PHE A 68 2.25 10.75 -0.17
C PHE A 68 2.28 12.01 -1.01
N ILE A 69 3.10 12.98 -0.59
CA ILE A 69 3.39 14.18 -1.36
C ILE A 69 4.79 14.04 -1.94
N LEU A 70 4.96 14.18 -3.24
CA LEU A 70 6.26 14.08 -3.92
C LEU A 70 6.60 15.37 -4.65
N CYS A 71 7.86 15.79 -4.57
CA CYS A 71 8.41 16.80 -5.47
C CYS A 71 8.62 16.20 -6.88
N PRO A 72 8.80 17.02 -7.94
CA PRO A 72 8.93 16.54 -9.32
C PRO A 72 10.01 15.45 -9.49
N ARG A 73 11.20 15.67 -8.91
CA ARG A 73 12.30 14.69 -8.93
C ARG A 73 11.91 13.36 -8.27
N CYS A 74 11.28 13.40 -7.09
CA CYS A 74 10.92 12.17 -6.38
C CYS A 74 9.78 11.41 -7.06
N LYS A 75 8.89 12.12 -7.78
CA LYS A 75 7.87 11.52 -8.63
C LYS A 75 8.51 10.71 -9.77
N GLU A 76 9.50 11.26 -10.46
CA GLU A 76 10.19 10.56 -11.55
C GLU A 76 10.88 9.29 -11.06
N ILE A 77 11.60 9.37 -9.94
CA ILE A 77 12.29 8.19 -9.40
C ILE A 77 11.28 7.13 -8.95
N TYR A 78 10.15 7.51 -8.36
CA TYR A 78 9.11 6.54 -7.98
C TYR A 78 8.48 5.90 -9.22
N CYS A 79 8.14 6.67 -10.25
CA CYS A 79 7.58 6.11 -11.49
C CYS A 79 8.55 5.20 -12.25
N ALA A 80 9.86 5.40 -12.12
CA ALA A 80 10.86 4.55 -12.74
C ALA A 80 10.99 3.17 -12.06
N ASN A 81 10.80 3.11 -10.74
CA ASN A 81 10.87 1.86 -9.98
C ASN A 81 9.95 1.93 -8.73
N PRO A 82 8.63 1.73 -8.91
CA PRO A 82 7.65 1.92 -7.84
C PRO A 82 7.76 0.86 -6.73
N LEU A 83 8.29 -0.31 -7.06
CA LEU A 83 8.48 -1.44 -6.14
C LEU A 83 9.90 -1.50 -5.55
N PHE A 84 10.77 -0.54 -5.92
CA PHE A 84 12.17 -0.49 -5.50
C PHE A 84 12.91 -1.83 -5.67
N LEU A 85 12.66 -2.52 -6.78
CA LEU A 85 13.35 -3.78 -7.09
C LEU A 85 14.83 -3.49 -7.41
N PRO A 86 15.76 -4.37 -7.02
CA PRO A 86 17.13 -4.26 -7.47
C PRO A 86 17.13 -4.29 -9.00
N LEU A 87 17.91 -3.39 -9.61
CA LEU A 87 18.19 -3.49 -11.04
C LEU A 87 19.11 -4.70 -11.16
N ASP A 88 18.56 -5.83 -11.61
CA ASP A 88 19.39 -6.97 -11.97
C ASP A 88 20.46 -6.45 -12.91
N ASN A 89 21.73 -6.65 -12.54
CA ASN A 89 22.85 -6.40 -13.41
C ASN A 89 22.64 -7.34 -14.60
N VAL A 90 22.00 -6.83 -15.65
CA VAL A 90 21.96 -7.48 -16.95
C VAL A 90 23.42 -7.52 -17.40
N HIS A 91 24.09 -8.61 -17.07
CA HIS A 91 25.31 -9.02 -17.73
C HIS A 91 24.91 -9.31 -19.18
N LEU A 92 24.94 -8.24 -19.98
CA LEU A 92 25.00 -8.27 -21.43
C LEU A 92 26.22 -9.09 -21.87
#